data_AF-A0A1W9N1G5-F1
#
_entry.id   AF-A0A1W9N1G5-F1
#
_cell.length_a   1.000
_cell.length_b   1.000
_cell.length_c   1.000
_cell.angle_alpha   90.00
_cell.angle_beta   90.00
_cell.angle_gamma   90.00
#
_symmetry.space_group_name_H-M   'P 1'
#
loop_
_entity.id
_entity.type
_entity.pdbx_description
1 polymer ?
#
loop_
_entity_poly.entity_id
_entity_poly.type
_entity_poly.pdbx_seq_one_letter_code
_entity_poly.pdbx_strand_id
1 'polypeptide(L)' 'MLTCTGKLPGDVDGNGKVELADAVLALKIMAGFTISAPQTVNLNADVNGDGKIGMAEVVYILTHLR' A
#
# COMPACT_ATOMS: atom_id res chain seq x y z
N MET A 1 -2.73 -19.22 16.36
CA MET A 1 -1.99 -17.96 16.22
C MET A 1 -2.92 -16.98 15.53
N LEU A 2 -3.49 -16.00 16.25
CA LEU A 2 -4.35 -15.01 15.62
C LEU A 2 -3.45 -13.99 14.93
N THR A 3 -3.37 -14.01 13.61
CA THR A 3 -2.88 -12.84 12.87
C THR A 3 -4.02 -11.82 12.94
N CYS A 4 -3.89 -10.85 13.85
CA CYS A 4 -4.63 -9.61 13.76
C CYS A 4 -4.29 -9.00 12.40
N THR A 5 -5.13 -9.29 11.40
CA THR A 5 -5.16 -8.59 10.11
C THR A 5 -5.70 -7.19 10.38
N GLY A 6 -4.95 -6.45 11.20
CA GLY A 6 -5.20 -5.07 11.51
C GLY A 6 -4.95 -4.31 10.23
N LYS A 7 -5.95 -3.51 9.84
CA LYS A 7 -5.81 -2.48 8.81
C LYS A 7 -4.49 -1.74 9.07
N LEU A 8 -3.47 -1.98 8.26
CA LEU A 8 -2.17 -1.31 8.35
C LEU A 8 -2.14 -0.25 7.25
N PRO A 9 -2.34 1.03 7.60
CA PRO A 9 -2.33 2.10 6.60
C PRO A 9 -0.95 2.17 5.94
N GLY A 10 -0.91 2.30 4.61
CA GLY A 10 0.32 2.29 3.83
C GLY A 10 0.91 0.91 3.47
N ASP A 11 0.34 -0.20 3.93
CA ASP A 11 0.71 -1.57 3.52
C ASP A 11 -0.03 -1.98 2.24
N VAL A 12 0.47 -1.50 1.11
CA VAL A 12 -0.18 -1.58 -0.21
C VAL A 12 -0.12 -3.01 -0.75
N ASP A 13 0.94 -3.77 -0.48
CA ASP A 13 1.03 -5.15 -0.93
C ASP A 13 0.37 -6.17 0.02
N GLY A 14 0.06 -5.77 1.26
CA GLY A 14 -0.61 -6.58 2.26
C GLY A 14 0.31 -7.51 3.04
N ASN A 15 1.62 -7.25 3.05
CA ASN A 15 2.62 -8.11 3.68
C ASN A 15 2.77 -7.86 5.21
N GLY A 16 2.04 -6.89 5.76
CA GLY A 16 2.07 -6.52 7.17
C GLY A 16 3.21 -5.56 7.53
N LYS A 17 3.86 -4.94 6.54
CA LYS A 17 4.90 -3.92 6.71
C LYS A 17 4.53 -2.68 5.89
N VAL A 18 5.12 -1.55 6.27
CA VAL A 18 5.02 -0.30 5.52
C VAL A 18 6.43 0.05 5.07
N GLU A 19 6.76 -0.24 3.82
CA GLU A 19 8.11 -0.13 3.29
C GLU A 19 8.15 0.49 1.89
N LEU A 20 9.36 0.70 1.36
CA LEU A 20 9.53 1.34 0.05
C LEU A 20 8.87 0.53 -1.09
N ALA A 21 8.72 -0.79 -0.92
CA ALA A 21 8.01 -1.64 -1.87
C ALA A 21 6.55 -1.21 -2.06
N ASP A 22 5.88 -0.81 -0.97
CA ASP A 22 4.50 -0.29 -1.00
C ASP A 22 4.42 1.02 -1.78
N ALA A 23 5.38 1.92 -1.55
CA ALA A 23 5.43 3.21 -2.25
C ALA A 23 5.65 3.00 -3.76
N VAL A 24 6.54 2.07 -4.13
CA VAL A 24 6.77 1.71 -5.54
C VAL A 24 5.52 1.08 -6.16
N LEU A 25 4.81 0.23 -5.41
CA LEU A 25 3.57 -0.38 -5.90
C LEU A 25 2.47 0.67 -6.13
N ALA A 26 2.27 1.60 -5.18
CA ALA A 26 1.35 2.73 -5.34
C ALA A 26 1.69 3.59 -6.58
N LEU A 27 2.97 3.90 -6.81
CA LEU A 27 3.42 4.62 -7.99
C LEU A 27 3.17 3.86 -9.30
N LYS A 28 3.35 2.53 -9.31
CA LYS A 28 3.04 1.69 -10.48
C LYS A 28 1.55 1.73 -10.82
N ILE A 29 0.68 1.65 -9.80
CA ILE A 29 -0.77 1.77 -9.96
C ILE A 29 -1.12 3.12 -10.60
N MET A 30 -0.55 4.21 -10.07
CA MET A 30 -0.76 5.55 -10.62
C MET A 30 -0.26 5.72 -12.06
N ALA A 31 0.86 5.09 -12.40
CA ALA A 31 1.42 5.12 -13.74
C ALA A 31 0.68 4.21 -14.74
N GLY A 32 -0.40 3.54 -14.32
CA GLY A 32 -1.24 2.71 -15.18
C GLY A 32 -0.62 1.36 -15.51
N PHE A 33 0.34 0.87 -14.73
CA PHE A 33 0.89 -0.46 -14.92
C PHE A 33 -0.13 -1.52 -14.53
N THR A 34 -0.25 -2.56 -15.36
CA THR A 34 -1.02 -3.75 -15.00
C THR A 34 -0.32 -4.50 -13.88
N ILE A 35 -0.92 -4.50 -12.69
CA ILE A 35 -0.46 -5.32 -11.58
C ILE A 35 -0.89 -6.76 -11.84
N SER A 36 0.08 -7.66 -12.00
CA SER A 36 -0.14 -9.08 -12.27
C SER A 36 0.35 -9.93 -11.12
N ALA A 37 -0.21 -11.13 -10.98
CA ALA A 37 0.25 -12.10 -9.99
C ALA A 37 1.77 -12.30 -10.09
N PRO A 38 2.49 -12.41 -8.96
CA PRO A 38 1.97 -12.60 -7.60
C PRO A 38 1.63 -11.30 -6.84
N GLN A 39 1.79 -10.12 -7.44
CA GLN A 39 1.56 -8.86 -6.73
C GLN A 39 0.06 -8.66 -6.43
N THR A 40 -0.27 -8.36 -5.18
CA THR A 40 -1.61 -8.02 -4.70
C THR A 40 -1.69 -6.55 -4.32
N VAL A 41 -2.88 -5.97 -4.42
CA VAL A 41 -3.15 -4.61 -3.94
C VAL A 41 -4.13 -4.69 -2.79
N ASN A 42 -3.76 -4.15 -1.65
CA ASN A 42 -4.56 -4.12 -0.45
C ASN A 42 -5.22 -2.75 -0.29
N LEU A 43 -6.54 -2.67 -0.50
CA LEU A 43 -7.30 -1.43 -0.33
C LEU A 43 -7.35 -0.95 1.13
N ASN A 44 -6.98 -1.79 2.09
CA ASN A 44 -6.85 -1.36 3.49
C ASN A 44 -5.69 -0.38 3.71
N ALA A 45 -4.77 -0.29 2.74
CA ALA A 45 -3.66 0.65 2.76
C ALA A 45 -4.09 2.11 2.54
N ASP A 46 -5.30 2.35 2.03
CA ASP A 46 -5.89 3.67 1.80
C ASP A 46 -5.85 4.51 3.09
N VAL A 47 -5.02 5.56 3.05
CA VAL A 47 -4.76 6.42 4.21
C VAL A 47 -5.71 7.60 4.29
N ASN A 48 -6.24 8.06 3.15
CA ASN A 48 -7.09 9.25 3.08
C ASN A 48 -8.59 8.91 2.97
N GLY A 49 -8.94 7.63 2.80
CA GLY A 49 -10.30 7.12 2.71
C GLY A 49 -10.99 7.41 1.39
N ASP A 50 -10.25 7.70 0.32
CA ASP A 50 -10.83 8.03 -0.99
C ASP A 50 -11.18 6.79 -1.84
N GLY A 51 -10.90 5.59 -1.32
CA GLY A 51 -11.16 4.30 -1.95
C GLY A 51 -10.14 3.96 -3.05
N LYS A 52 -9.01 4.65 -3.12
CA LYS A 52 -7.95 4.45 -4.10
C LYS A 52 -6.59 4.36 -3.42
N ILE A 53 -5.59 3.91 -4.19
CA ILE A 53 -4.19 3.96 -3.82
C ILE A 53 -3.51 4.95 -4.78
N GLY A 54 -2.92 6.01 -4.22
CA GLY A 54 -2.32 7.09 -4.97
C GLY A 54 -1.27 7.87 -4.18
N MET A 55 -1.17 9.17 -4.44
CA MET A 55 -0.12 10.01 -3.83
C MET A 55 -0.23 10.12 -2.32
N ALA A 56 -1.43 10.04 -1.76
CA ALA A 56 -1.62 10.11 -0.31
C ALA A 56 -0.89 8.95 0.39
N GLU A 57 -1.04 7.74 -0.14
CA GLU A 57 -0.37 6.54 0.37
C GLU A 57 1.14 6.64 0.18
N VAL A 58 1.61 7.10 -0.98
CA VAL A 58 3.05 7.30 -1.24
C VAL A 58 3.68 8.27 -0.23
N VAL A 59 3.06 9.42 0.00
CA VAL A 59 3.55 10.41 0.98
C VAL A 59 3.52 9.85 2.40
N TYR A 60 2.46 9.13 2.75
CA TYR A 60 2.35 8.48 4.06
C TYR A 60 3.48 7.46 4.28
N ILE A 61 3.70 6.57 3.31
CA ILE A 61 4.76 5.55 3.36
C ILE A 61 6.13 6.23 3.52
N LEU A 62 6.46 7.21 2.67
CA LEU A 62 7.75 7.89 2.71
C LEU A 62 8.02 8.65 4.02
N THR A 63 6.98 9.14 4.68
CA THR A 63 7.10 9.82 5.99
C THR A 63 7.16 8.86 7.18
N HIS A 64 6.74 7.61 6.99
CA HIS A 64 6.70 6.57 8.03
C HIS A 64 7.73 5.45 7.81
N LEU A 65 8.61 5.59 6.80
CA LEU A 65 9.79 4.75 6.65
C LEU A 65 10.64 4.85 7.92
N ARG A 66 10.96 3.69 8.50
CA ARG A 66 11.83 3.55 9.66
C ARG A 66 13.03 2.70 9.34
#